data_AF-A0A0V0QZ21-F1
#
_entry.id   AF-A0A0V0QZ21-F1
#
_cell.length_a   1.000
_cell.length_b   1.000
_cell.length_c   1.000
_cell.angle_alpha   90.00
_cell.angle_beta   90.00
_cell.angle_gamma   90.00
#
_symmetry.space_group_name_H-M   'P 1'
#
loop_
_entity.id
_entity.type
_entity.pdbx_description
1 polymer ?
#
loop_
_entity_poly.entity_id
_entity_poly.type
_entity_poly.pdbx_seq_one_letter_code
_entity_poly.pdbx_strand_id
1 'polypeptide(L)'
;MSSCLQDSDCGRLNYCDLDKEICTHDDIFPIKGLDIFGYLLIGVFLGLQNIGGLGAGTIKIFVFMIILNYSMNESTAYTYPVLLASKLADNLVAVWRKHPVFSEKPLIDYRIAMIFLPSVLCGAKLGASFTNSIPNIVLQIILIFFVTMSFITTIKKVKIQWNIRKQAQLKEKENEEQCKKQQDQNHQIEVKMMNEPQNQKQNDQQNKIEDKTDQNSIQQNQQDKQEILPSQDQQQEQKQDNQTSSVINNIMSKYNMIIKNEKRTFPVDKVIIILGMFVLLLVYYILLGGKKSDSPVGIEMCSEGYWTILVKYETKIKELANHVYVNYDINMQKLGVNRFIINGFLCGFINGLVGFGGSILIVPVIVVLGLHPRAATATTSFLTIFQSGITTATALIGGQIEGDAFGFLFGISFVGSFIFTGIFNKIVDHYKLQGLTIFFTAVVQILLLLATVALWIKDLAQNPFSDQTSTQDFCGN
;
A
#
# COMPACT_ATOMS: atom_id res chain seq x y z
N MET A 1 12.48 26.90 25.65
CA MET A 1 12.31 28.17 24.92
C MET A 1 13.16 29.22 25.59
N SER A 2 13.79 30.11 24.82
CA SER A 2 14.61 31.21 25.32
C SER A 2 13.75 32.43 25.62
N SER A 3 14.07 33.15 26.69
CA SER A 3 13.48 34.46 26.98
C SER A 3 13.96 35.49 25.96
N CYS A 4 13.11 36.42 25.56
CA CYS A 4 13.43 37.46 24.58
C CYS A 4 12.89 38.83 25.02
N LEU A 5 13.54 39.91 24.55
CA LEU A 5 13.09 41.28 24.73
C LEU A 5 12.75 41.96 23.40
N GLN A 6 13.24 41.43 22.29
CA GLN A 6 13.03 41.92 20.93
C GLN A 6 13.15 40.76 19.93
N ASP A 7 12.56 40.90 18.75
CA ASP A 7 12.52 39.84 17.72
C ASP A 7 13.92 39.37 17.28
N SER A 8 14.94 40.22 17.34
CA SER A 8 16.32 39.84 17.00
C SER A 8 16.93 38.84 17.98
N ASP A 9 16.37 38.73 19.18
CA ASP A 9 16.81 37.74 20.18
C ASP A 9 16.24 36.35 19.85
N CYS A 10 15.23 36.30 18.97
CA CYS A 10 14.60 35.07 18.52
C CYS A 10 15.26 34.55 17.24
N GLY A 11 15.44 33.23 17.17
CA GLY A 11 15.98 32.58 15.97
C GLY A 11 15.04 32.75 14.76
N ARG A 12 15.55 32.44 13.56
CA ARG A 12 14.81 32.53 12.28
C ARG A 12 13.37 31.99 12.37
N LEU A 13 12.40 32.69 11.76
CA LEU A 13 10.97 32.33 11.75
C LEU A 13 10.31 32.33 13.14
N ASN A 14 10.86 33.09 14.08
CA ASN A 14 10.22 33.36 15.37
C ASN A 14 10.19 34.87 15.61
N TYR A 15 9.21 35.30 16.40
CA TYR A 15 9.08 36.64 16.93
C TYR A 15 9.02 36.58 18.47
N CYS A 16 9.29 37.71 19.11
CA CYS A 16 9.19 37.81 20.57
C CYS A 16 7.76 38.14 20.98
N ASP A 17 7.09 37.21 21.67
CA ASP A 17 5.81 37.52 22.32
C ASP A 17 6.11 38.39 23.54
N LEU A 18 5.99 39.72 23.38
CA LEU A 18 6.32 40.70 24.40
C LEU A 18 5.48 40.55 25.67
N ASP A 19 4.30 39.94 25.60
CA ASP A 19 3.44 39.69 26.76
C ASP A 19 3.93 38.50 27.58
N LYS A 20 4.55 37.52 26.93
CA LYS A 20 5.07 36.30 27.58
C LYS A 20 6.59 36.29 27.75
N GLU A 21 7.30 37.26 27.17
CA GLU A 21 8.76 37.35 27.07
C GLU A 21 9.40 36.06 26.50
N ILE A 22 8.68 35.37 25.61
CA ILE A 22 9.08 34.07 25.05
C ILE A 22 9.06 34.13 23.53
N CYS A 23 10.09 33.57 22.89
CA CYS A 23 10.09 33.41 21.44
C CYS A 23 8.99 32.45 20.99
N THR A 24 8.12 32.94 20.11
CA THR A 24 7.02 32.20 19.48
C THR A 24 7.23 32.11 17.98
N HIS A 25 6.74 31.06 17.35
CA HIS A 25 6.94 30.83 15.93
C HIS A 25 6.02 31.73 15.11
N ASP A 26 6.52 32.25 13.98
CA ASP A 26 5.71 33.03 13.04
C ASP A 26 4.48 32.22 12.56
N ASP A 27 3.35 32.90 12.37
CA ASP A 27 2.19 32.30 11.73
C ASP A 27 2.51 31.82 10.31
N ILE A 28 1.74 30.85 9.81
CA ILE A 28 1.89 30.31 8.43
C ILE A 28 1.73 31.41 7.38
N PHE A 29 0.96 32.45 7.70
CA PHE A 29 0.76 33.63 6.87
C PHE A 29 1.37 34.85 7.56
N PRO A 30 2.09 35.73 6.83
CA PRO A 30 2.36 35.72 5.38
C PRO A 30 3.51 34.80 4.97
N ILE A 31 3.36 34.14 3.81
CA ILE A 31 4.34 33.19 3.28
C ILE A 31 5.62 33.92 2.84
N LYS A 32 6.76 33.61 3.46
CA LYS A 32 8.08 34.11 3.06
C LYS A 32 8.69 33.20 1.98
N GLY A 33 9.68 33.71 1.23
CA GLY A 33 10.28 32.95 0.12
C GLY A 33 10.94 31.63 0.54
N LEU A 34 11.45 31.57 1.77
CA LEU A 34 12.02 30.34 2.33
C LEU A 34 10.94 29.28 2.64
N ASP A 35 9.74 29.71 3.00
CA ASP A 35 8.62 28.81 3.28
C ASP A 35 8.17 28.12 2.00
N ILE A 36 8.11 28.88 0.90
CA ILE A 36 7.83 28.35 -0.44
C ILE A 36 8.82 27.24 -0.82
N PHE A 37 10.11 27.47 -0.57
CA PHE A 37 11.14 26.47 -0.81
C PHE A 37 10.92 25.22 0.07
N GLY A 38 10.62 25.40 1.35
CA GLY A 38 10.29 24.30 2.27
C GLY A 38 9.09 23.47 1.80
N TYR A 39 7.98 24.13 1.43
CA TYR A 39 6.78 23.44 0.95
C TYR A 39 6.99 22.73 -0.39
N LEU A 40 7.76 23.32 -1.31
CA LEU A 40 8.13 22.67 -2.57
C LEU A 40 8.97 21.41 -2.31
N LEU A 41 9.94 21.49 -1.38
CA LEU A 41 10.77 20.36 -0.99
C LEU A 41 9.93 19.23 -0.35
N ILE A 42 8.93 19.59 0.47
CA ILE A 42 7.94 18.62 0.99
C ILE A 42 7.27 17.90 -0.18
N GLY A 43 6.75 18.63 -1.18
CA GLY A 43 6.14 18.04 -2.37
C GLY A 43 7.04 17.03 -3.09
N VAL A 44 8.31 17.37 -3.31
CA VAL A 44 9.30 16.48 -3.94
C VAL A 44 9.47 15.19 -3.12
N PHE A 45 9.64 15.31 -1.80
CA PHE A 45 9.80 14.15 -0.94
C PHE A 45 8.55 13.28 -0.89
N LEU A 46 7.35 13.87 -0.86
CA LEU A 46 6.09 13.13 -0.96
C LEU A 46 6.02 12.33 -2.26
N GLY A 47 6.41 12.95 -3.38
CA GLY A 47 6.51 12.31 -4.68
C GLY A 47 7.39 11.06 -4.66
N LEU A 48 8.63 11.19 -4.15
CA LEU A 48 9.60 10.09 -4.06
C LEU A 48 9.10 8.95 -3.17
N GLN A 49 8.46 9.29 -2.04
CA GLN A 49 7.95 8.33 -1.07
C GLN A 49 6.82 7.47 -1.64
N ASN A 50 5.92 8.10 -2.39
CA ASN A 50 4.76 7.41 -2.97
C ASN A 50 5.17 6.29 -3.93
N ILE A 51 6.20 6.51 -4.76
CA ILE A 51 6.56 5.50 -5.76
C ILE A 51 7.29 4.30 -5.14
N GLY A 52 8.17 4.53 -4.16
CA GLY A 52 8.91 3.42 -3.55
C GLY A 52 8.22 2.80 -2.34
N GLY A 53 7.00 3.24 -2.01
CA GLY A 53 6.10 2.54 -1.10
C GLY A 53 6.56 2.46 0.34
N LEU A 54 7.40 3.38 0.77
CA LEU A 54 7.67 3.55 2.18
C LEU A 54 6.60 4.50 2.73
N GLY A 55 5.74 4.00 3.63
CA GLY A 55 4.73 4.79 4.35
C GLY A 55 5.33 5.79 5.36
N ALA A 56 6.46 6.43 5.04
CA ALA A 56 7.28 7.18 5.97
C ALA A 56 6.94 8.68 5.92
N GLY A 57 6.07 9.11 6.83
CA GLY A 57 5.75 10.52 7.05
C GLY A 57 6.85 11.33 7.74
N THR A 58 8.05 10.78 7.94
CA THR A 58 9.05 11.35 8.84
C THR A 58 10.04 12.32 8.18
N ILE A 59 10.38 12.19 6.90
CA ILE A 59 11.28 13.18 6.24
C ILE A 59 10.70 14.58 6.31
N LYS A 60 9.39 14.72 6.09
CA LYS A 60 8.72 16.02 6.16
C LYS A 60 8.77 16.64 7.57
N ILE A 61 8.84 15.84 8.64
CA ILE A 61 9.08 16.35 10.00
C ILE A 61 10.39 17.13 10.04
N PHE A 62 11.45 16.59 9.43
CA PHE A 62 12.75 17.28 9.38
C PHE A 62 12.72 18.52 8.49
N VAL A 63 11.91 18.55 7.44
CA VAL A 63 11.72 19.78 6.64
C VAL A 63 11.03 20.86 7.49
N PHE A 64 9.95 20.51 8.21
CA PHE A 64 9.29 21.43 9.14
C PHE A 64 10.24 21.93 10.23
N MET A 65 11.05 21.04 10.81
CA MET A 65 11.93 21.38 11.93
C MET A 65 13.21 22.12 11.50
N ILE A 66 13.88 21.71 10.42
CA ILE A 66 15.18 22.29 10.01
C ILE A 66 14.98 23.50 9.11
N ILE A 67 14.12 23.38 8.10
CA ILE A 67 13.95 24.45 7.11
C ILE A 67 12.95 25.46 7.63
N LEU A 68 11.79 25.02 8.12
CA LEU A 68 10.73 25.91 8.58
C LEU A 68 10.81 26.25 10.08
N ASN A 69 11.77 25.69 10.82
CA ASN A 69 12.04 25.98 12.24
C ASN A 69 10.87 25.75 13.22
N TYR A 70 9.89 24.90 12.87
CA TYR A 70 8.83 24.49 13.79
C TYR A 70 9.37 23.59 14.91
N SER A 71 8.71 23.63 16.07
CA SER A 71 9.01 22.68 17.14
C SER A 71 8.72 21.23 16.72
N MET A 72 9.29 20.25 17.41
CA MET A 72 9.05 18.83 17.10
C MET A 72 7.57 18.44 17.23
N ASN A 73 6.87 19.03 18.21
CA ASN A 73 5.44 18.78 18.45
C ASN A 73 4.58 19.33 17.32
N GLU A 74 4.79 20.59 16.94
CA GLU A 74 4.07 21.23 15.82
C GLU A 74 4.40 20.56 14.49
N SER A 75 5.68 20.28 14.24
CA SER A 75 6.13 19.55 13.05
C SER A 75 5.40 18.22 12.93
N THR A 76 5.30 17.47 14.02
CA THR A 76 4.58 16.19 14.05
C THR A 76 3.09 16.38 13.76
N ALA A 77 2.43 17.36 14.38
CA ALA A 77 1.02 17.65 14.13
C ALA A 77 0.76 18.04 12.66
N TYR A 78 1.56 18.97 12.11
CA TYR A 78 1.47 19.41 10.73
C TYR A 78 1.74 18.29 9.72
N THR A 79 2.44 17.22 10.09
CA THR A 79 2.60 16.07 9.20
C THR A 79 1.33 15.26 8.97
N TYR A 80 0.32 15.34 9.83
CA TYR A 80 -0.92 14.57 9.70
C TYR A 80 -1.72 14.95 8.43
N PRO A 81 -2.11 16.23 8.23
CA PRO A 81 -2.81 16.63 6.99
C PRO A 81 -1.94 16.46 5.75
N VAL A 82 -0.63 16.70 5.84
CA VAL A 82 0.32 16.50 4.75
C VAL A 82 0.37 15.02 4.31
N LEU A 83 0.34 14.09 5.27
CA LEU A 83 0.31 12.66 4.98
C LEU A 83 -1.01 12.26 4.32
N LEU A 84 -2.14 12.73 4.86
CA LEU A 84 -3.46 12.43 4.31
C LEU A 84 -3.59 12.94 2.86
N ALA A 85 -3.22 14.20 2.63
CA ALA A 85 -3.21 14.82 1.30
C ALA A 85 -2.34 14.05 0.30
N SER A 86 -1.13 13.67 0.72
CA SER A 86 -0.20 12.91 -0.11
C SER A 86 -0.77 11.57 -0.55
N LYS A 87 -1.40 10.83 0.38
CA LYS A 87 -1.94 9.49 0.11
C LYS A 87 -3.21 9.52 -0.70
N LEU A 88 -4.04 10.56 -0.55
CA LEU A 88 -5.14 10.82 -1.45
C LEU A 88 -4.64 11.06 -2.89
N ALA A 89 -3.65 11.94 -3.06
CA ALA A 89 -3.05 12.21 -4.36
C ALA A 89 -2.41 10.96 -5.00
N ASP A 90 -1.67 10.17 -4.22
CA ASP A 90 -1.05 8.92 -4.67
C ASP A 90 -2.10 7.89 -5.11
N ASN A 91 -3.17 7.71 -4.32
CA ASN A 91 -4.23 6.77 -4.67
C ASN A 91 -4.98 7.19 -5.93
N LEU A 92 -5.19 8.50 -6.16
CA LEU A 92 -5.73 8.98 -7.42
C LEU A 92 -4.86 8.52 -8.58
N VAL A 93 -3.54 8.69 -8.50
CA VAL A 93 -2.62 8.20 -9.56
C VAL A 93 -2.63 6.66 -9.65
N ALA A 94 -2.73 5.95 -8.51
CA ALA A 94 -2.65 4.50 -8.44
C ALA A 94 -3.92 3.78 -8.90
N VAL A 95 -5.12 4.39 -8.78
CA VAL A 95 -6.40 3.74 -9.11
C VAL A 95 -6.49 3.35 -10.58
N TRP A 96 -5.81 4.10 -11.46
CA TRP A 96 -5.74 3.83 -12.90
C TRP A 96 -4.60 2.88 -13.28
N ARG A 97 -3.75 2.47 -12.34
CA ARG A 97 -2.65 1.55 -12.59
C ARG A 97 -3.08 0.09 -12.45
N LYS A 98 -2.45 -0.78 -13.24
CA LYS A 98 -2.72 -2.22 -13.29
C LYS A 98 -1.66 -3.04 -12.56
N HIS A 99 -2.05 -4.23 -12.10
CA HIS A 99 -1.15 -5.13 -11.39
C HIS A 99 -0.01 -5.60 -12.32
N PRO A 100 1.26 -5.62 -11.85
CA PRO A 100 2.43 -5.88 -12.70
C PRO A 100 2.48 -7.30 -13.29
N VAL A 101 1.87 -8.28 -12.60
CA VAL A 101 1.80 -9.67 -13.07
C VAL A 101 0.47 -9.97 -13.77
N PHE A 102 -0.60 -9.25 -13.40
CA PHE A 102 -1.97 -9.55 -13.84
C PHE A 102 -2.59 -8.28 -14.42
N SER A 103 -2.37 -8.03 -15.71
CA SER A 103 -2.76 -6.76 -16.38
C SER A 103 -4.25 -6.41 -16.24
N GLU A 104 -5.11 -7.39 -16.04
CA GLU A 104 -6.55 -7.19 -15.90
C GLU A 104 -6.97 -6.72 -14.50
N LYS A 105 -6.14 -6.96 -13.48
CA LYS A 105 -6.44 -6.63 -12.07
C LYS A 105 -5.97 -5.22 -11.70
N PRO A 106 -6.69 -4.49 -10.83
CA PRO A 106 -6.21 -3.22 -10.29
C PRO A 106 -4.92 -3.40 -9.49
N LEU A 107 -4.13 -2.34 -9.39
CA LEU A 107 -2.91 -2.36 -8.56
C LEU A 107 -3.22 -2.44 -7.05
N ILE A 108 -4.31 -1.80 -6.60
CA ILE A 108 -4.78 -1.82 -5.21
C ILE A 108 -5.58 -3.10 -4.96
N ASP A 109 -5.14 -3.92 -3.99
CA ASP A 109 -5.91 -5.08 -3.54
C ASP A 109 -6.87 -4.71 -2.40
N TYR A 110 -8.10 -4.35 -2.79
CA TYR A 110 -9.16 -3.99 -1.86
C TYR A 110 -9.60 -5.13 -0.93
N ARG A 111 -9.35 -6.41 -1.28
CA ARG A 111 -9.71 -7.53 -0.39
C ARG A 111 -8.82 -7.57 0.84
N ILE A 112 -7.53 -7.35 0.63
CA ILE A 112 -6.59 -7.25 1.73
C ILE A 112 -6.85 -5.99 2.52
N ALA A 113 -7.19 -4.88 1.86
CA ALA A 113 -7.57 -3.67 2.57
C ALA A 113 -8.75 -3.89 3.54
N MET A 114 -9.81 -4.60 3.12
CA MET A 114 -10.96 -4.92 3.98
C MET A 114 -10.58 -5.72 5.24
N ILE A 115 -9.63 -6.64 5.14
CA ILE A 115 -9.19 -7.47 6.29
C ILE A 115 -8.20 -6.72 7.17
N PHE A 116 -7.26 -6.02 6.54
CA PHE A 116 -6.12 -5.41 7.23
C PHE A 116 -6.51 -4.10 7.92
N LEU A 117 -7.37 -3.28 7.31
CA LEU A 117 -7.81 -1.98 7.85
C LEU A 117 -8.38 -2.04 9.28
N PRO A 118 -9.43 -2.83 9.57
CA PRO A 118 -10.01 -2.89 10.92
C PRO A 118 -9.00 -3.30 11.98
N SER A 119 -8.16 -4.28 11.63
CA SER A 119 -7.20 -4.85 12.55
C SER A 119 -6.07 -3.88 12.87
N VAL A 120 -5.55 -3.18 11.84
CA VAL A 120 -4.54 -2.12 12.02
C VAL A 120 -5.08 -0.97 12.86
N LEU A 121 -6.31 -0.53 12.62
CA LEU A 121 -6.89 0.57 13.40
C LEU A 121 -7.13 0.16 14.85
N CYS A 122 -7.70 -1.02 15.09
CA CYS A 122 -7.87 -1.54 16.46
C CYS A 122 -6.53 -1.61 17.21
N GLY A 123 -5.52 -2.20 16.58
CA GLY A 123 -4.17 -2.23 17.12
C GLY A 123 -3.63 -0.82 17.41
N ALA A 124 -3.81 0.13 16.48
CA ALA A 124 -3.32 1.49 16.64
C ALA A 124 -3.96 2.24 17.80
N LYS A 125 -5.27 2.08 18.04
CA LYS A 125 -5.92 2.69 19.22
C LYS A 125 -5.38 2.12 20.52
N LEU A 126 -5.22 0.80 20.57
CA LEU A 126 -4.64 0.12 21.73
C LEU A 126 -3.21 0.59 21.97
N GLY A 127 -2.36 0.54 20.94
CA GLY A 127 -0.98 1.01 21.01
C GLY A 127 -0.87 2.44 21.51
N ALA A 128 -1.66 3.36 20.94
CA ALA A 128 -1.66 4.76 21.36
C ALA A 128 -2.10 4.96 22.83
N SER A 129 -2.92 4.05 23.36
CA SER A 129 -3.31 4.09 24.77
C SER A 129 -2.12 3.71 25.69
N PHE A 130 -1.23 2.82 25.24
CA PHE A 130 -0.05 2.35 25.98
C PHE A 130 1.19 3.24 25.84
N THR A 131 1.19 4.20 24.92
CA THR A 131 2.36 5.07 24.65
C THR A 131 2.91 5.73 25.91
N ASN A 132 2.05 6.21 26.82
CA ASN A 132 2.50 6.94 28.02
C ASN A 132 3.09 6.05 29.12
N SER A 133 2.72 4.77 29.15
CA SER A 133 3.26 3.81 30.12
C SER A 133 4.64 3.28 29.77
N ILE A 134 5.07 3.52 28.53
CA ILE A 134 6.34 3.04 28.04
C ILE A 134 7.32 4.21 28.07
N PRO A 135 8.51 4.04 28.68
CA PRO A 135 9.53 5.08 28.68
C PRO A 135 9.85 5.54 27.25
N ASN A 136 10.07 6.84 27.06
CA ASN A 136 10.39 7.41 25.75
C ASN A 136 11.59 6.72 25.08
N ILE A 137 12.59 6.31 25.88
CA ILE A 137 13.75 5.60 25.38
C ILE A 137 13.39 4.25 24.75
N VAL A 138 12.41 3.54 25.31
CA VAL A 138 11.94 2.25 24.78
C VAL A 138 11.19 2.47 23.48
N LEU A 139 10.35 3.50 23.38
CA LEU A 139 9.66 3.87 22.13
C LEU A 139 10.65 4.23 21.03
N GLN A 140 11.72 4.96 21.35
CA GLN A 140 12.78 5.31 20.41
C GLN A 140 13.58 4.08 19.96
N ILE A 141 13.92 3.16 20.87
CA ILE A 141 14.58 1.90 20.52
C ILE A 141 13.69 1.05 19.60
N ILE A 142 12.40 0.93 19.92
CA ILE A 142 11.41 0.24 19.08
C ILE A 142 11.37 0.87 17.69
N LEU A 143 11.29 2.19 17.60
CA LEU A 143 11.31 2.91 16.33
C LEU A 143 12.58 2.61 15.52
N ILE A 144 13.77 2.76 16.11
CA ILE A 144 15.05 2.51 15.44
C ILE A 144 15.12 1.06 14.95
N PHE A 145 14.71 0.10 15.77
CA PHE A 145 14.65 -1.31 15.40
C PHE A 145 13.78 -1.54 14.16
N PHE A 146 12.57 -0.98 14.15
CA PHE A 146 11.63 -1.14 13.04
C PHE A 146 12.06 -0.41 11.77
N VAL A 147 12.61 0.80 11.88
CA VAL A 147 13.21 1.53 10.75
C VAL A 147 14.37 0.75 10.15
N THR A 148 15.21 0.15 10.99
CA THR A 148 16.34 -0.71 10.58
C THR A 148 15.85 -1.99 9.91
N MET A 149 14.84 -2.67 10.46
CA MET A 149 14.25 -3.85 9.84
C MET A 149 13.60 -3.52 8.49
N SER A 150 12.89 -2.40 8.40
CA SER A 150 12.36 -1.89 7.12
C SER A 150 13.48 -1.61 6.11
N PHE A 151 14.60 -1.05 6.56
CA PHE A 151 15.77 -0.82 5.71
C PHE A 151 16.38 -2.13 5.21
N ILE A 152 16.60 -3.12 6.09
CA ILE A 152 17.15 -4.44 5.73
C ILE A 152 16.22 -5.14 4.73
N THR A 153 14.91 -5.13 4.96
CA THR A 153 13.94 -5.73 4.04
C THR A 153 13.93 -5.00 2.70
N THR A 154 14.12 -3.69 2.68
CA THR A 154 14.27 -2.89 1.45
C THR A 154 15.53 -3.30 0.67
N ILE A 155 16.68 -3.44 1.33
CA ILE A 155 17.91 -3.93 0.67
C ILE A 155 17.71 -5.34 0.11
N LYS A 156 17.09 -6.24 0.86
CA LYS A 156 16.77 -7.59 0.37
C LYS A 156 15.89 -7.54 -0.87
N LYS A 157 14.87 -6.67 -0.89
CA LYS A 157 14.02 -6.43 -2.07
C LYS A 157 14.82 -5.89 -3.26
N VAL A 158 15.72 -4.92 -3.05
CA VAL A 158 16.63 -4.42 -4.09
C VAL A 158 17.41 -5.58 -4.71
N LYS A 159 18.02 -6.43 -3.87
CA LYS A 159 18.84 -7.56 -4.32
C LYS A 159 18.02 -8.59 -5.09
N ILE A 160 16.83 -8.94 -4.61
CA ILE A 160 15.92 -9.87 -5.30
C ILE A 160 15.54 -9.31 -6.67
N GLN A 161 15.14 -8.04 -6.74
CA GLN A 161 14.72 -7.43 -7.99
C GLN A 161 15.88 -7.25 -8.98
N TRP A 162 17.09 -7.01 -8.48
CA TRP A 162 18.30 -7.00 -9.30
C TRP A 162 18.62 -8.38 -9.87
N ASN A 163 18.48 -9.45 -9.07
CA ASN A 163 18.67 -10.81 -9.53
C ASN A 163 17.66 -11.22 -10.60
N ILE A 164 16.37 -10.86 -10.43
CA ILE A 164 15.32 -11.13 -11.43
C ILE A 164 15.65 -10.44 -12.76
N ARG A 165 16.12 -9.19 -12.73
CA ARG A 165 16.54 -8.45 -13.93
C ARG A 165 17.74 -9.11 -14.62
N LYS A 166 18.72 -9.54 -13.83
CA LYS A 166 19.90 -10.25 -14.35
C LYS A 166 19.48 -11.55 -15.05
N GLN A 167 18.55 -12.30 -14.47
CA GLN A 167 18.02 -13.52 -15.10
C GLN A 167 17.23 -13.23 -16.37
N ALA A 168 16.43 -12.16 -16.40
CA ALA A 168 15.70 -11.76 -17.61
C ALA A 168 16.65 -11.42 -18.76
N GLN A 169 17.72 -10.66 -18.48
CA GLN A 169 18.75 -10.33 -19.48
C GLN A 169 19.52 -11.56 -19.96
N LEU A 170 19.80 -12.51 -19.08
CA LEU A 170 20.45 -13.77 -19.46
C LEU A 170 19.56 -14.59 -20.41
N LYS A 171 18.26 -14.72 -20.10
CA LYS A 171 17.29 -15.40 -20.97
C LYS A 171 17.14 -14.72 -22.34
N GLU A 172 17.16 -13.39 -22.37
CA GLU A 172 17.09 -12.64 -23.62
C GLU A 172 18.32 -12.91 -24.50
N LYS A 173 19.52 -12.92 -23.91
CA LYS A 173 20.76 -13.31 -24.60
C LYS A 173 20.75 -14.77 -25.07
N GLU A 174 20.27 -15.69 -24.24
CA GLU A 174 20.13 -17.11 -24.61
C GLU A 174 19.16 -17.28 -25.79
N ASN A 175 18.04 -16.57 -25.80
CA ASN A 175 17.08 -16.59 -26.90
C ASN A 175 17.65 -15.96 -28.19
N GLU A 176 18.41 -14.86 -28.08
CA GLU A 176 19.12 -14.26 -29.22
C GLU A 176 20.18 -15.19 -29.81
N GLU A 177 20.96 -15.87 -28.97
CA GLU A 177 21.93 -16.87 -29.42
C GLU A 177 21.27 -18.09 -30.06
N GLN A 178 20.12 -18.55 -29.54
CA GLN A 178 19.33 -19.62 -30.16
C GLN A 178 18.77 -19.20 -31.52
N CYS A 179 18.25 -17.99 -31.66
CA CYS A 179 17.78 -17.46 -32.95
C CYS A 179 18.91 -17.36 -33.97
N LYS A 180 20.09 -16.89 -33.57
CA LYS A 180 21.28 -16.83 -34.46
C LYS A 180 21.71 -18.22 -34.94
N LYS A 181 21.79 -19.20 -34.02
CA LYS A 181 22.13 -20.58 -34.38
C LYS A 181 21.12 -21.22 -35.34
N GLN A 182 19.83 -20.94 -35.16
CA GLN A 182 18.78 -21.39 -36.10
C GLN A 182 18.88 -20.69 -37.46
N GLN A 183 19.18 -19.39 -37.50
CA GLN A 183 19.41 -18.67 -38.74
C GLN A 183 20.66 -19.16 -39.49
N ASP A 184 21.76 -19.42 -38.79
CA ASP A 184 22.99 -19.96 -39.37
C ASP A 184 22.77 -21.38 -39.92
N GLN A 185 22.00 -22.22 -39.21
CA GLN A 185 21.61 -23.55 -39.70
C GLN A 185 20.70 -23.46 -40.94
N ASN A 186 19.69 -22.60 -40.92
CA ASN A 186 18.81 -22.40 -42.08
C ASN A 186 19.59 -21.87 -43.29
N HIS A 187 20.52 -20.94 -43.09
CA HIS A 187 21.36 -20.40 -44.16
C HIS A 187 22.31 -21.46 -44.73
N GLN A 188 22.88 -22.34 -43.89
CA GLN A 188 23.69 -23.47 -44.36
C GLN A 188 22.88 -24.52 -45.13
N ILE A 189 21.61 -24.75 -44.76
CA ILE A 189 20.70 -25.64 -45.50
C ILE A 189 20.38 -25.03 -46.86
N GLU A 190 20.11 -23.72 -46.92
CA GLU A 190 19.78 -22.99 -48.15
C GLU A 190 20.97 -22.93 -49.13
N VAL A 191 22.19 -22.73 -48.64
CA VAL A 191 23.42 -22.77 -49.45
C VAL A 191 23.73 -24.19 -49.96
N LYS A 192 23.43 -25.23 -49.18
CA LYS A 192 23.55 -26.63 -49.64
C LYS A 192 22.55 -26.97 -50.74
N MET A 193 21.31 -26.48 -50.64
CA MET A 193 20.29 -26.65 -51.68
C MET A 193 20.61 -25.89 -52.98
N MET A 194 21.39 -24.80 -52.92
CA MET A 194 21.84 -24.06 -54.11
C MET A 194 23.05 -24.70 -54.83
N ASN A 195 23.77 -25.64 -54.20
CA ASN A 195 25.00 -26.22 -54.75
C ASN A 195 24.87 -27.68 -55.24
N GLU A 196 23.65 -28.26 -55.26
CA GLU A 196 23.42 -29.58 -55.84
C GLU A 196 23.20 -29.52 -57.36
N PRO A 197 23.90 -30.35 -58.17
CA PRO A 197 23.64 -30.43 -59.60
C PRO A 197 22.28 -31.10 -59.86
N GLN A 198 21.40 -30.43 -60.62
CA GLN A 198 20.15 -31.03 -61.10
C GLN A 198 20.44 -32.20 -62.06
N ASN A 199 20.44 -33.42 -61.54
CA ASN A 199 20.40 -34.63 -62.36
C ASN A 199 18.96 -35.13 -62.45
N GLN A 200 18.31 -34.83 -63.57
CA GLN A 200 17.07 -35.46 -63.98
C GLN A 200 17.35 -36.92 -64.33
N LYS A 201 16.65 -37.85 -63.64
CA LYS A 201 16.00 -39.07 -64.18
C LYS A 201 15.88 -40.14 -63.09
N GLN A 202 14.69 -40.29 -62.54
CA GLN A 202 13.78 -41.41 -62.83
C GLN A 202 12.61 -41.34 -61.83
N ASN A 203 11.46 -40.97 -62.37
CA ASN A 203 10.17 -41.32 -61.79
C ASN A 203 10.12 -42.85 -61.74
N ASP A 204 10.05 -43.42 -60.54
CA ASP A 204 9.05 -44.41 -60.21
C ASP A 204 9.04 -44.70 -58.71
N GLN A 205 7.82 -44.65 -58.17
CA GLN A 205 7.36 -45.08 -56.84
C GLN A 205 7.63 -44.16 -55.64
N GLN A 206 6.51 -43.52 -55.26
CA GLN A 206 6.14 -42.97 -53.95
C GLN A 206 6.62 -41.55 -53.61
N ASN A 207 5.80 -40.58 -54.02
CA ASN A 207 5.54 -39.37 -53.25
C ASN A 207 4.06 -38.98 -53.39
N LYS A 208 3.31 -38.92 -52.28
CA LYS A 208 2.52 -37.76 -51.80
C LYS A 208 1.41 -38.15 -50.80
N ILE A 209 1.75 -38.05 -49.52
CA ILE A 209 1.01 -37.18 -48.58
C ILE A 209 1.76 -35.84 -48.75
N GLU A 210 1.23 -34.80 -49.40
CA GLU A 210 0.12 -33.97 -48.94
C GLU A 210 -0.43 -33.08 -50.08
N ASP A 211 -1.68 -32.66 -49.88
CA ASP A 211 -2.37 -31.46 -50.39
C ASP A 211 -2.80 -31.31 -51.85
N LYS A 212 -4.08 -31.61 -52.08
CA LYS A 212 -5.19 -30.62 -52.15
C LYS A 212 -6.49 -31.43 -52.32
N THR A 213 -7.66 -31.06 -51.79
CA THR A 213 -8.58 -30.10 -52.42
C THR A 213 -9.86 -30.03 -51.60
N ASP A 214 -10.46 -28.84 -51.55
CA ASP A 214 -11.84 -28.57 -51.15
C ASP A 214 -12.92 -29.37 -51.92
N GLN A 215 -14.04 -29.62 -51.22
CA GLN A 215 -15.43 -29.77 -51.71
C GLN A 215 -15.80 -30.86 -52.75
N ASN A 216 -16.60 -31.87 -52.34
CA ASN A 216 -18.00 -32.08 -52.78
C ASN A 216 -18.62 -33.44 -52.36
N SER A 217 -19.67 -33.36 -51.52
CA SER A 217 -21.01 -33.98 -51.60
C SER A 217 -21.27 -35.46 -51.99
N ILE A 218 -21.98 -36.14 -51.07
CA ILE A 218 -23.31 -36.82 -51.22
C ILE A 218 -23.39 -38.30 -51.67
N GLN A 219 -24.05 -39.09 -50.78
CA GLN A 219 -24.86 -40.33 -50.96
C GLN A 219 -24.14 -41.62 -51.40
N GLN A 220 -24.57 -42.84 -51.05
CA GLN A 220 -25.52 -43.47 -50.12
C GLN A 220 -25.19 -44.98 -50.26
N ASN A 221 -25.33 -45.78 -49.20
CA ASN A 221 -26.10 -47.03 -49.28
C ASN A 221 -26.30 -47.68 -47.91
N GLN A 222 -27.59 -47.85 -47.61
CA GLN A 222 -28.23 -48.81 -46.70
C GLN A 222 -27.98 -50.24 -47.27
N GLN A 223 -28.04 -51.37 -46.57
CA GLN A 223 -29.02 -52.01 -45.67
C GLN A 223 -28.25 -53.13 -44.91
N ASP A 224 -28.46 -53.46 -43.63
CA ASP A 224 -29.60 -54.22 -43.09
C ASP A 224 -29.58 -54.14 -41.55
N LYS A 225 -30.72 -53.79 -40.92
CA LYS A 225 -31.35 -54.58 -39.84
C LYS A 225 -32.62 -53.92 -39.31
N GLN A 226 -33.72 -54.62 -39.62
CA GLN A 226 -35.01 -54.81 -38.94
C GLN A 226 -35.42 -53.94 -37.73
N GLU A 227 -36.70 -53.57 -37.79
CA GLU A 227 -37.56 -52.88 -36.83
C GLU A 227 -37.52 -53.43 -35.39
N ILE A 228 -37.40 -52.53 -34.40
CA ILE A 228 -37.98 -52.71 -33.06
C ILE A 228 -38.58 -51.36 -32.59
N LEU A 229 -39.83 -51.43 -32.13
CA LEU A 229 -40.74 -50.41 -31.57
C LEU A 229 -40.06 -49.48 -30.52
N PRO A 230 -40.44 -48.18 -30.41
CA PRO A 230 -39.76 -47.25 -29.49
C PRO A 230 -40.09 -47.52 -28.02
N SER A 231 -39.07 -47.80 -27.21
CA SER A 231 -39.15 -47.87 -25.74
C SER A 231 -39.05 -46.48 -25.10
N GLN A 232 -39.73 -46.32 -23.97
CA GLN A 232 -39.99 -45.08 -23.22
C GLN A 232 -38.76 -44.38 -22.58
N ASP A 233 -37.53 -44.75 -22.95
CA ASP A 233 -36.31 -44.34 -22.25
C ASP A 233 -35.72 -43.00 -22.72
N GLN A 234 -36.16 -42.45 -23.86
CA GLN A 234 -35.60 -41.19 -24.40
C GLN A 234 -36.02 -39.91 -23.64
N GLN A 235 -36.98 -39.99 -22.71
CA GLN A 235 -37.41 -38.82 -21.92
C GLN A 235 -36.65 -38.64 -20.59
N GLN A 236 -35.89 -39.64 -20.13
CA GLN A 236 -35.16 -39.56 -18.86
C GLN A 236 -33.71 -39.10 -19.02
N GLU A 237 -33.00 -39.47 -20.09
CA GLU A 237 -31.61 -39.03 -20.33
C GLU A 237 -31.50 -37.52 -20.66
N GLN A 238 -32.49 -36.94 -21.35
CA GLN A 238 -32.49 -35.50 -21.68
C GLN A 238 -32.73 -34.56 -20.47
N LYS A 239 -33.31 -35.05 -19.36
CA LYS A 239 -33.51 -34.24 -18.14
C LYS A 239 -32.24 -34.16 -17.29
N GLN A 240 -31.44 -35.21 -17.29
CA GLN A 240 -30.24 -35.33 -16.46
C GLN A 240 -29.06 -34.53 -17.05
N ASP A 241 -28.95 -34.46 -18.37
CA ASP A 241 -28.00 -33.58 -19.07
C ASP A 241 -28.37 -32.10 -18.99
N ASN A 242 -29.67 -31.77 -19.02
CA ASN A 242 -30.15 -30.39 -18.85
C ASN A 242 -29.95 -29.88 -17.42
N GLN A 243 -30.16 -30.71 -16.39
CA GLN A 243 -29.88 -30.33 -15.01
C GLN A 243 -28.39 -30.15 -14.76
N THR A 244 -27.53 -31.05 -15.26
CA THR A 244 -26.07 -30.95 -15.11
C THR A 244 -25.51 -29.75 -15.87
N SER A 245 -26.00 -29.49 -17.09
CA SER A 245 -25.65 -28.27 -17.85
C SER A 245 -26.14 -26.99 -17.17
N SER A 246 -27.32 -26.99 -16.53
CA SER A 246 -27.80 -25.82 -15.79
C SER A 246 -26.97 -25.51 -14.54
N VAL A 247 -26.49 -26.55 -13.83
CA VAL A 247 -25.62 -26.41 -12.66
C VAL A 247 -24.23 -25.92 -13.07
N ILE A 248 -23.65 -26.48 -14.13
CA ILE A 248 -22.37 -26.03 -14.69
C ILE A 248 -22.48 -24.60 -15.21
N ASN A 249 -23.58 -24.24 -15.91
CA ASN A 249 -23.83 -22.88 -16.38
C ASN A 249 -24.02 -21.89 -15.21
N ASN A 250 -24.65 -22.30 -14.11
CA ASN A 250 -24.78 -21.50 -12.90
C ASN A 250 -23.45 -21.32 -12.16
N ILE A 251 -22.61 -22.37 -12.11
CA ILE A 251 -21.26 -22.29 -11.53
C ILE A 251 -20.37 -21.40 -12.40
N MET A 252 -20.43 -21.56 -13.73
CA MET A 252 -19.64 -20.81 -14.68
C MET A 252 -20.08 -19.34 -14.75
N SER A 253 -21.39 -19.05 -14.68
CA SER A 253 -21.90 -17.68 -14.59
C SER A 253 -21.46 -17.01 -13.28
N LYS A 254 -21.51 -17.74 -12.15
CA LYS A 254 -21.01 -17.26 -10.85
C LYS A 254 -19.50 -17.02 -10.88
N TYR A 255 -18.73 -17.92 -11.49
CA TYR A 255 -17.29 -17.78 -11.67
C TYR A 255 -16.93 -16.57 -12.56
N ASN A 256 -17.61 -16.41 -13.70
CA ASN A 256 -17.41 -15.29 -14.61
C ASN A 256 -17.79 -13.96 -13.95
N MET A 257 -18.82 -13.95 -13.11
CA MET A 257 -19.20 -12.79 -12.32
C MET A 257 -18.12 -12.42 -11.28
N ILE A 258 -17.52 -13.42 -10.61
CA ILE A 258 -16.39 -13.20 -9.68
C ILE A 258 -15.18 -12.61 -10.44
N ILE A 259 -14.80 -13.19 -11.57
CA ILE A 259 -13.69 -12.67 -12.40
C ILE A 259 -13.97 -11.25 -12.87
N LYS A 260 -15.18 -10.97 -13.37
CA LYS A 260 -15.57 -9.62 -13.79
C LYS A 260 -15.48 -8.62 -12.64
N ASN A 261 -15.87 -9.02 -11.43
CA ASN A 261 -15.73 -8.20 -10.23
C ASN A 261 -14.26 -8.02 -9.79
N GLU A 262 -13.38 -8.99 -10.03
CA GLU A 262 -11.94 -8.86 -9.78
C GLU A 262 -11.22 -7.96 -10.79
N LYS A 263 -11.73 -7.86 -12.03
CA LYS A 263 -11.16 -7.00 -13.08
C LYS A 263 -11.56 -5.52 -12.95
N ARG A 264 -12.59 -5.20 -12.17
CA ARG A 264 -13.03 -3.81 -11.94
C ARG A 264 -11.90 -3.00 -11.31
N THR A 265 -11.53 -1.89 -11.96
CA THR A 265 -10.51 -0.94 -11.45
C THR A 265 -10.91 -0.34 -10.11
N PHE A 266 -12.19 0.01 -9.98
CA PHE A 266 -12.77 0.56 -8.76
C PHE A 266 -13.99 -0.28 -8.33
N PRO A 267 -13.82 -1.22 -7.39
CA PRO A 267 -14.91 -2.04 -6.88
C PRO A 267 -15.72 -1.25 -5.84
N VAL A 268 -16.71 -0.48 -6.32
CA VAL A 268 -17.56 0.40 -5.50
C VAL A 268 -18.11 -0.33 -4.27
N ASP A 269 -18.61 -1.55 -4.43
CA ASP A 269 -19.18 -2.36 -3.33
C ASP A 269 -18.18 -2.55 -2.18
N LYS A 270 -16.92 -2.84 -2.48
CA LYS A 270 -15.86 -3.02 -1.47
C LYS A 270 -15.48 -1.70 -0.84
N VAL A 271 -15.37 -0.64 -1.64
CA VAL A 271 -14.99 0.69 -1.15
C VAL A 271 -16.05 1.26 -0.21
N ILE A 272 -17.34 1.05 -0.50
CA ILE A 272 -18.44 1.45 0.39
C ILE A 272 -18.34 0.74 1.74
N ILE A 273 -18.04 -0.56 1.75
CA ILE A 273 -17.84 -1.32 3.00
C ILE A 273 -16.68 -0.73 3.81
N ILE A 274 -15.54 -0.47 3.17
CA ILE A 274 -14.35 0.12 3.80
C ILE A 274 -14.66 1.52 4.35
N LEU A 275 -15.36 2.36 3.59
CA LEU A 275 -15.80 3.69 4.02
C LEU A 275 -16.76 3.61 5.21
N GLY A 276 -17.73 2.69 5.17
CA GLY A 276 -18.65 2.46 6.28
C GLY A 276 -17.92 2.02 7.55
N MET A 277 -16.98 1.08 7.43
CA MET A 277 -16.13 0.65 8.55
C MET A 277 -15.28 1.81 9.08
N PHE A 278 -14.70 2.63 8.20
CA PHE A 278 -13.93 3.80 8.59
C PHE A 278 -14.77 4.84 9.34
N VAL A 279 -15.97 5.17 8.85
CA VAL A 279 -16.86 6.13 9.53
C VAL A 279 -17.25 5.61 10.90
N LEU A 280 -17.60 4.33 11.00
CA LEU A 280 -17.94 3.68 12.26
C LEU A 280 -16.74 3.74 13.24
N LEU A 281 -15.53 3.49 12.74
CA LEU A 281 -14.27 3.62 13.48
C LEU A 281 -13.97 5.06 13.88
N LEU A 282 -14.17 6.03 13.00
CA LEU A 282 -13.93 7.44 13.28
C LEU A 282 -14.87 7.92 14.38
N VAL A 283 -16.17 7.60 14.28
CA VAL A 283 -17.16 7.91 15.32
C VAL A 283 -16.75 7.26 16.64
N TYR A 284 -16.36 5.99 16.63
CA TYR A 284 -15.86 5.30 17.81
C TYR A 284 -14.64 6.00 18.43
N TYR A 285 -13.66 6.42 17.63
CA TYR A 285 -12.47 7.13 18.11
C TYR A 285 -12.81 8.49 18.73
N ILE A 286 -13.78 9.20 18.16
CA ILE A 286 -14.26 10.49 18.69
C ILE A 286 -15.02 10.28 20.00
N LEU A 287 -15.93 9.29 20.06
CA LEU A 287 -16.73 9.01 21.25
C LEU A 287 -15.89 8.60 22.46
N LEU A 288 -14.82 7.83 22.24
CA LEU A 288 -13.92 7.40 23.32
C LEU A 288 -13.01 8.51 23.83
N GLY A 289 -12.80 9.58 23.06
CA GLY A 289 -11.82 10.62 23.37
C GLY A 289 -10.38 10.10 23.46
N GLY A 290 -9.52 10.93 24.03
CA GLY A 290 -8.10 10.66 24.28
C GLY A 290 -7.50 11.72 25.19
N LYS A 291 -6.21 11.60 25.53
CA LYS A 291 -5.57 12.48 26.53
C LYS A 291 -5.63 13.99 26.22
N LYS A 292 -5.71 14.38 24.94
CA LYS A 292 -5.79 15.78 24.49
C LYS A 292 -7.18 16.18 23.98
N SER A 293 -8.16 15.29 24.05
CA SER A 293 -9.51 15.53 23.55
C SER A 293 -10.51 14.81 24.44
N ASP A 294 -11.29 15.55 25.22
CA ASP A 294 -12.29 14.98 26.11
C ASP A 294 -13.29 14.12 25.35
N SER A 295 -13.72 13.02 25.99
CA SER A 295 -14.75 12.18 25.40
C SER A 295 -16.09 12.91 25.49
N PRO A 296 -16.83 13.08 24.38
CA PRO A 296 -18.15 13.72 24.40
C PRO A 296 -19.17 12.97 25.29
N VAL A 297 -18.90 11.70 25.57
CA VAL A 297 -19.74 10.79 26.36
C VAL A 297 -19.36 10.80 27.85
N GLY A 298 -18.30 11.51 28.25
CA GLY A 298 -17.84 11.56 29.64
C GLY A 298 -17.21 10.25 30.13
N ILE A 299 -16.74 9.40 29.21
CA ILE A 299 -15.97 8.20 29.53
C ILE A 299 -14.53 8.61 29.78
N GLU A 300 -14.10 8.52 31.03
CA GLU A 300 -12.70 8.77 31.39
C GLU A 300 -11.79 7.69 30.80
N MET A 301 -10.59 8.12 30.39
CA MET A 301 -9.53 7.24 29.90
C MET A 301 -9.18 6.23 31.01
N CYS A 302 -9.06 4.95 30.66
CA CYS A 302 -8.86 3.82 31.58
C CYS A 302 -10.02 3.36 32.48
N SER A 303 -11.22 3.95 32.37
CA SER A 303 -12.38 3.43 33.10
C SER A 303 -12.73 1.98 32.70
N GLU A 304 -13.43 1.24 33.57
CA GLU A 304 -13.96 -0.09 33.22
C GLU A 304 -14.87 -0.03 31.97
N GLY A 305 -15.61 1.08 31.83
CA GLY A 305 -16.39 1.40 30.64
C GLY A 305 -15.54 1.54 29.37
N TYR A 306 -14.38 2.19 29.44
CA TYR A 306 -13.46 2.36 28.31
C TYR A 306 -12.97 1.01 27.76
N TRP A 307 -12.52 0.11 28.65
CA TRP A 307 -12.00 -1.21 28.25
C TRP A 307 -13.08 -2.15 27.75
N THR A 308 -14.25 -2.16 28.39
CA THR A 308 -15.37 -3.01 27.96
C THR A 308 -15.90 -2.61 26.59
N ILE A 309 -15.98 -1.30 26.31
CA ILE A 309 -16.36 -0.79 25.00
C ILE A 309 -15.31 -1.18 23.95
N LEU A 310 -14.02 -1.06 24.29
CA LEU A 310 -12.94 -1.41 23.36
C LEU A 310 -12.93 -2.90 22.99
N VAL A 311 -13.07 -3.79 23.97
CA VAL A 311 -13.12 -5.24 23.73
C VAL A 311 -14.38 -5.64 22.97
N LYS A 312 -15.56 -5.11 23.34
CA LYS A 312 -16.82 -5.39 22.62
C LYS A 312 -16.79 -4.88 21.19
N TYR A 313 -16.13 -3.76 20.96
CA TYR A 313 -15.99 -3.18 19.64
C TYR A 313 -15.05 -4.01 18.76
N GLU A 314 -13.93 -4.46 19.32
CA GLU A 314 -13.00 -5.36 18.64
C GLU A 314 -13.65 -6.69 18.23
N THR A 315 -14.44 -7.31 19.12
CA THR A 315 -15.15 -8.56 18.81
C THR A 315 -16.18 -8.35 17.69
N LYS A 316 -16.92 -7.25 17.73
CA LYS A 316 -17.91 -6.91 16.70
C LYS A 316 -17.27 -6.61 15.34
N ILE A 317 -16.11 -5.94 15.33
CA ILE A 317 -15.33 -5.74 14.11
C ILE A 317 -14.83 -7.06 13.53
N LYS A 318 -14.34 -7.96 14.39
CA LYS A 318 -13.88 -9.29 13.98
C LYS A 318 -15.01 -10.11 13.38
N GLU A 319 -16.20 -10.03 13.96
CA GLU A 319 -17.42 -10.66 13.44
C GLU A 319 -17.83 -10.08 12.09
N LEU A 320 -17.84 -8.74 11.95
CA LEU A 320 -18.15 -8.06 10.70
C LEU A 320 -17.14 -8.41 9.58
N ALA A 321 -15.85 -8.43 9.93
CA ALA A 321 -14.77 -8.78 9.02
C ALA A 321 -14.86 -10.26 8.59
N ASN A 322 -15.22 -11.17 9.50
CA ASN A 322 -15.46 -12.58 9.17
C ASN A 322 -16.67 -12.76 8.26
N HIS A 323 -17.77 -12.04 8.50
CA HIS A 323 -18.96 -12.11 7.65
C HIS A 323 -18.69 -11.59 6.23
N VAL A 324 -17.94 -10.48 6.11
CA VAL A 324 -17.45 -9.99 4.82
C VAL A 324 -16.48 -11.00 4.21
N TYR A 325 -15.61 -11.65 4.99
CA TYR A 325 -14.65 -12.62 4.46
C TYR A 325 -15.31 -13.85 3.82
N VAL A 326 -16.25 -14.50 4.52
CA VAL A 326 -16.92 -15.73 4.05
C VAL A 326 -17.68 -15.50 2.75
N ASN A 327 -18.22 -14.30 2.55
CA ASN A 327 -18.99 -13.97 1.36
C ASN A 327 -18.14 -13.65 0.12
N TYR A 328 -16.84 -13.31 0.28
CA TYR A 328 -16.04 -12.74 -0.80
C TYR A 328 -14.78 -13.52 -1.23
N ASP A 329 -14.33 -14.57 -0.52
CA ASP A 329 -13.17 -15.36 -1.01
C ASP A 329 -13.13 -16.83 -0.53
N ILE A 330 -13.03 -17.78 -1.48
CA ILE A 330 -12.89 -19.23 -1.25
C ILE A 330 -11.39 -19.64 -1.28
N ASN A 331 -10.50 -18.84 -1.89
CA ASN A 331 -9.10 -19.22 -2.16
C ASN A 331 -8.10 -18.76 -1.08
N MET A 332 -8.46 -17.79 -0.24
CA MET A 332 -7.61 -17.31 0.86
C MET A 332 -7.43 -18.32 2.01
N GLN A 333 -8.10 -19.48 1.96
CA GLN A 333 -7.92 -20.58 2.93
C GLN A 333 -6.47 -21.09 3.01
N LYS A 334 -5.67 -21.01 1.93
CA LYS A 334 -4.27 -21.46 1.94
C LYS A 334 -3.31 -20.59 2.75
N LEU A 335 -3.60 -19.29 2.91
CA LEU A 335 -2.74 -18.37 3.68
C LEU A 335 -3.25 -18.08 5.10
N GLY A 336 -4.50 -18.45 5.42
CA GLY A 336 -5.11 -18.29 6.73
C GLY A 336 -5.38 -16.81 7.09
N VAL A 337 -6.66 -16.43 7.15
CA VAL A 337 -7.13 -15.08 7.53
C VAL A 337 -6.51 -14.60 8.84
N ASN A 338 -6.38 -15.53 9.79
CA ASN A 338 -5.79 -15.26 11.10
C ASN A 338 -4.39 -14.66 10.99
N ARG A 339 -3.60 -15.03 9.96
CA ARG A 339 -2.28 -14.43 9.75
C ARG A 339 -2.39 -12.96 9.36
N PHE A 340 -3.35 -12.59 8.51
CA PHE A 340 -3.56 -11.18 8.15
C PHE A 340 -4.07 -10.36 9.32
N ILE A 341 -5.01 -10.90 10.12
CA ILE A 341 -5.54 -10.22 11.30
C ILE A 341 -4.45 -10.04 12.36
N ILE A 342 -3.73 -11.09 12.75
CA ILE A 342 -2.70 -11.00 13.80
C ILE A 342 -1.59 -10.02 13.38
N ASN A 343 -1.12 -10.11 12.13
CA ASN A 343 -0.07 -9.20 11.65
C ASN A 343 -0.58 -7.77 11.47
N GLY A 344 -1.83 -7.58 11.04
CA GLY A 344 -2.47 -6.27 10.95
C GLY A 344 -2.58 -5.60 12.32
N PHE A 345 -3.06 -6.34 13.32
CA PHE A 345 -3.17 -5.87 14.69
C PHE A 345 -1.80 -5.48 15.26
N LEU A 346 -0.79 -6.35 15.09
CA LEU A 346 0.56 -6.08 15.58
C LEU A 346 1.18 -4.84 14.90
N CYS A 347 1.02 -4.71 13.59
CA CYS A 347 1.43 -3.50 12.86
C CYS A 347 0.72 -2.26 13.41
N GLY A 348 -0.59 -2.35 13.62
CA GLY A 348 -1.39 -1.30 14.22
C GLY A 348 -0.87 -0.90 15.59
N PHE A 349 -0.67 -1.87 16.48
CA PHE A 349 -0.20 -1.67 17.85
C PHE A 349 1.13 -0.94 17.90
N ILE A 350 2.11 -1.38 17.11
CA ILE A 350 3.41 -0.72 17.01
C ILE A 350 3.26 0.70 16.43
N ASN A 351 2.44 0.87 15.39
CA ASN A 351 2.19 2.19 14.80
C ASN A 351 1.52 3.16 15.79
N GLY A 352 0.62 2.63 16.64
CA GLY A 352 -0.04 3.37 17.71
C GLY A 352 0.93 3.81 18.80
N LEU A 353 1.81 2.91 19.25
CA LEU A 353 2.85 3.20 20.24
C LEU A 353 3.76 4.34 19.80
N VAL A 354 4.16 4.30 18.53
CA VAL A 354 5.18 5.18 17.95
C VAL A 354 4.60 6.54 17.51
N GLY A 355 3.30 6.65 17.24
CA GLY A 355 2.63 7.94 17.04
C GLY A 355 2.87 8.67 15.70
N PHE A 356 3.74 8.20 14.81
CA PHE A 356 4.01 8.87 13.50
C PHE A 356 2.88 8.73 12.45
N GLY A 357 1.73 8.12 12.80
CA GLY A 357 0.66 7.83 11.84
C GLY A 357 1.10 6.96 10.65
N GLY A 358 2.25 6.28 10.77
CA GLY A 358 3.04 5.80 9.63
C GLY A 358 2.85 4.32 9.32
N SER A 359 2.29 4.04 8.16
CA SER A 359 2.15 2.71 7.53
C SER A 359 3.48 2.05 7.14
N ILE A 360 4.59 2.42 7.77
CA ILE A 360 5.96 1.99 7.44
C ILE A 360 6.07 0.46 7.51
N LEU A 361 5.39 -0.16 8.48
CA LEU A 361 5.41 -1.60 8.71
C LEU A 361 4.44 -2.38 7.84
N ILE A 362 3.40 -1.72 7.33
CA ILE A 362 2.33 -2.38 6.57
C ILE A 362 2.89 -2.94 5.25
N VAL A 363 3.74 -2.20 4.52
CA VAL A 363 4.31 -2.70 3.26
C VAL A 363 5.20 -3.94 3.44
N PRO A 364 6.22 -3.95 4.32
CA PRO A 364 7.00 -5.16 4.57
C PRO A 364 6.16 -6.36 4.97
N VAL A 365 5.18 -6.16 5.86
CA VAL A 365 4.32 -7.25 6.36
C VAL A 365 3.41 -7.80 5.27
N ILE A 366 2.75 -6.96 4.48
CA ILE A 366 1.91 -7.40 3.36
C ILE A 366 2.76 -8.15 2.31
N VAL A 367 4.01 -7.74 2.08
CA VAL A 367 4.92 -8.47 1.17
C VAL A 367 5.31 -9.84 1.73
N VAL A 368 5.61 -9.94 3.03
CA VAL A 368 5.90 -11.24 3.69
C VAL A 368 4.68 -12.16 3.64
N LEU A 369 3.47 -11.60 3.67
CA LEU A 369 2.21 -12.30 3.47
C LEU A 369 1.95 -12.66 1.99
N GLY A 370 2.92 -12.51 1.10
CA GLY A 370 2.87 -13.02 -0.27
C GLY A 370 2.39 -12.03 -1.32
N LEU A 371 2.17 -10.76 -0.97
CA LEU A 371 1.78 -9.75 -1.96
C LEU A 371 2.96 -9.22 -2.75
N HIS A 372 2.72 -8.99 -4.04
CA HIS A 372 3.71 -8.38 -4.92
C HIS A 372 4.07 -6.97 -4.40
N PRO A 373 5.36 -6.58 -4.31
CA PRO A 373 5.79 -5.32 -3.70
C PRO A 373 5.08 -4.06 -4.20
N ARG A 374 4.81 -3.98 -5.51
CA ARG A 374 4.05 -2.86 -6.10
C ARG A 374 2.58 -2.82 -5.68
N ALA A 375 1.94 -3.98 -5.58
CA ALA A 375 0.55 -4.07 -5.12
C ALA A 375 0.47 -3.81 -3.61
N ALA A 376 1.40 -4.37 -2.82
CA ALA A 376 1.54 -4.09 -1.39
C ALA A 376 1.67 -2.59 -1.10
N THR A 377 2.47 -1.89 -1.91
CA THR A 377 2.66 -0.43 -1.83
C THR A 377 1.35 0.32 -2.05
N ALA A 378 0.64 0.03 -3.15
CA ALA A 378 -0.61 0.70 -3.48
C ALA A 378 -1.72 0.38 -2.45
N THR A 379 -1.86 -0.88 -2.05
CA THR A 379 -2.78 -1.31 -0.99
C THR A 379 -2.48 -0.62 0.33
N THR A 380 -1.20 -0.48 0.69
CA THR A 380 -0.81 0.25 1.90
C THR A 380 -1.11 1.74 1.78
N SER A 381 -0.86 2.35 0.62
CA SER A 381 -1.20 3.75 0.39
C SER A 381 -2.70 3.98 0.61
N PHE A 382 -3.54 3.10 0.07
CA PHE A 382 -4.99 3.11 0.28
C PHE A 382 -5.37 2.99 1.78
N LEU A 383 -4.79 2.03 2.51
CA LEU A 383 -4.99 1.87 3.95
C LEU A 383 -4.56 3.12 4.74
N THR A 384 -3.50 3.79 4.30
CA THR A 384 -2.94 4.98 4.96
C THR A 384 -3.89 6.16 4.90
N ILE A 385 -4.73 6.30 3.87
CA ILE A 385 -5.74 7.36 3.79
C ILE A 385 -6.65 7.32 5.02
N PHE A 386 -7.15 6.13 5.36
CA PHE A 386 -8.05 5.96 6.50
C PHE A 386 -7.32 6.13 7.83
N GLN A 387 -6.11 5.58 7.97
CA GLN A 387 -5.33 5.74 9.19
C GLN A 387 -4.97 7.21 9.45
N SER A 388 -4.43 7.91 8.45
CA SER A 388 -4.10 9.33 8.55
C SER A 388 -5.33 10.21 8.64
N GLY A 389 -6.47 9.79 8.08
CA GLY A 389 -7.76 10.45 8.23
C GLY A 389 -8.22 10.49 9.69
N ILE A 390 -8.16 9.35 10.39
CA ILE A 390 -8.44 9.28 11.83
C ILE A 390 -7.46 10.16 12.61
N THR A 391 -6.15 10.02 12.39
CA THR A 391 -5.14 10.82 13.11
C THR A 391 -5.34 12.32 12.90
N THR A 392 -5.59 12.74 11.67
CA THR A 392 -5.81 14.16 11.34
C THR A 392 -7.10 14.68 11.96
N ALA A 393 -8.20 13.90 11.92
CA ALA A 393 -9.45 14.27 12.56
C ALA A 393 -9.29 14.40 14.08
N THR A 394 -8.62 13.46 14.73
CA THR A 394 -8.35 13.55 16.18
C THR A 394 -7.43 14.71 16.55
N ALA A 395 -6.49 15.07 15.67
CA ALA A 395 -5.60 16.20 15.89
C ALA A 395 -6.32 17.55 15.74
N LEU A 396 -7.25 17.66 14.78
CA LEU A 396 -8.12 18.83 14.63
C LEU A 396 -9.06 18.99 15.84
N ILE A 397 -9.71 17.90 16.28
CA ILE A 397 -10.61 17.91 17.43
C ILE A 397 -9.85 18.22 18.73
N GLY A 398 -8.64 17.68 18.88
CA GLY A 398 -7.77 17.94 20.03
C GLY A 398 -7.03 19.28 19.98
N GLY A 399 -7.38 20.19 19.05
CA GLY A 399 -6.79 21.53 18.96
C GLY A 399 -5.29 21.56 18.66
N GLN A 400 -4.72 20.48 18.11
CA GLN A 400 -3.28 20.42 17.78
C GLN A 400 -2.95 21.13 16.47
N ILE A 401 -3.96 21.37 15.63
CA ILE A 401 -3.82 21.98 14.32
C ILE A 401 -4.99 22.93 14.12
N GLU A 402 -4.69 24.17 13.74
CA GLU A 402 -5.70 25.16 13.38
C GLU A 402 -6.32 24.87 12.01
N GLY A 403 -7.57 25.28 11.80
CA GLY A 403 -8.30 25.00 10.55
C GLY A 403 -7.62 25.57 9.31
N ASP A 404 -7.05 26.77 9.42
CA ASP A 404 -6.37 27.46 8.32
C ASP A 404 -5.05 26.75 7.95
N ALA A 405 -4.27 26.38 8.97
CA ALA A 405 -3.08 25.56 8.83
C ALA A 405 -3.38 24.22 8.15
N PHE A 406 -4.46 23.55 8.56
CA PHE A 406 -4.93 22.31 7.95
C PHE A 406 -5.24 22.50 6.47
N GLY A 407 -6.07 23.49 6.13
CA GLY A 407 -6.50 23.73 4.74
C GLY A 407 -5.32 24.01 3.81
N PHE A 408 -4.41 24.88 4.25
CA PHE A 408 -3.21 25.24 3.50
C PHE A 408 -2.26 24.05 3.32
N LEU A 409 -1.86 23.39 4.41
CA LEU A 409 -0.93 22.27 4.37
C LEU A 409 -1.48 21.08 3.60
N PHE A 410 -2.78 20.78 3.74
CA PHE A 410 -3.46 19.76 2.96
C PHE A 410 -3.43 20.11 1.48
N GLY A 411 -3.83 21.34 1.10
CA GLY A 411 -3.92 21.77 -0.28
C GLY A 411 -2.57 21.74 -1.01
N ILE A 412 -1.55 22.38 -0.45
CA ILE A 412 -0.22 22.45 -1.09
C ILE A 412 0.42 21.07 -1.19
N SER A 413 0.23 20.21 -0.19
CA SER A 413 0.77 18.86 -0.19
C SER A 413 0.04 17.93 -1.14
N PHE A 414 -1.28 18.10 -1.31
CA PHE A 414 -2.06 17.35 -2.28
C PHE A 414 -1.59 17.66 -3.70
N VAL A 415 -1.51 18.95 -4.04
CA VAL A 415 -1.05 19.41 -5.37
C VAL A 415 0.39 18.98 -5.62
N GLY A 416 1.29 19.23 -4.68
CA GLY A 416 2.70 18.85 -4.78
C GLY A 416 2.86 17.34 -4.95
N SER A 417 2.21 16.53 -4.10
CA SER A 417 2.23 15.07 -4.20
C SER A 417 1.70 14.59 -5.55
N PHE A 418 0.55 15.11 -6.02
CA PHE A 418 -0.04 14.72 -7.28
C PHE A 418 0.90 14.96 -8.47
N ILE A 419 1.51 16.15 -8.53
CA ILE A 419 2.46 16.53 -9.58
C ILE A 419 3.71 15.65 -9.52
N PHE A 420 4.40 15.61 -8.38
CA PHE A 420 5.68 14.91 -8.27
C PHE A 420 5.53 13.40 -8.37
N THR A 421 4.51 12.80 -7.73
CA THR A 421 4.21 11.37 -7.91
C THR A 421 3.92 11.06 -9.37
N GLY A 422 3.17 11.89 -10.09
CA GLY A 422 2.92 11.73 -11.52
C GLY A 422 4.19 11.80 -12.38
N ILE A 423 5.03 12.82 -12.14
CA ILE A 423 6.32 13.01 -12.85
C ILE A 423 7.23 11.80 -12.63
N PHE A 424 7.47 11.43 -11.38
CA PHE A 424 8.38 10.34 -11.08
C PHE A 424 7.88 8.99 -11.58
N ASN A 425 6.58 8.77 -11.52
CA ASN A 425 5.96 7.58 -12.10
C ASN A 425 6.22 7.51 -13.62
N LYS A 426 6.04 8.62 -14.36
CA LYS A 426 6.38 8.68 -15.79
C LYS A 426 7.85 8.41 -16.06
N ILE A 427 8.76 8.97 -15.25
CA ILE A 427 10.21 8.72 -15.35
C ILE A 427 10.48 7.22 -15.18
N VAL A 428 9.93 6.60 -14.14
CA VAL A 428 10.15 5.17 -13.85
C VAL A 428 9.65 4.26 -14.97
N ASP A 429 8.49 4.60 -15.54
CA ASP A 429 7.89 3.86 -16.64
C ASP A 429 8.68 4.05 -17.94
N HIS A 430 9.13 5.28 -18.23
CA HIS A 430 9.92 5.62 -19.42
C HIS A 430 11.29 4.93 -19.42
N TYR A 431 12.00 4.99 -18.30
CA TYR A 431 13.35 4.42 -18.18
C TYR A 431 13.35 2.93 -17.81
N LYS A 432 12.18 2.29 -17.66
CA LYS A 432 12.00 0.90 -17.16
C LYS A 432 12.81 0.62 -15.88
N LEU A 433 13.08 1.67 -15.11
CA LEU A 433 14.04 1.70 -14.01
C LEU A 433 13.34 1.45 -12.67
N GLN A 434 12.57 0.36 -12.59
CA GLN A 434 11.91 -0.09 -11.35
C GLN A 434 12.85 -0.24 -10.13
N GLY A 435 14.16 -0.41 -10.35
CA GLY A 435 15.16 -0.42 -9.28
C GLY A 435 15.56 0.98 -8.75
N LEU A 436 15.41 2.02 -9.56
CA LEU A 436 15.76 3.41 -9.21
C LEU A 436 14.84 3.97 -8.13
N THR A 437 13.55 3.63 -8.18
CA THR A 437 12.61 3.93 -7.10
C THR A 437 12.99 3.30 -5.78
N ILE A 438 13.45 2.05 -5.81
CA ILE A 438 13.85 1.34 -4.58
C ILE A 438 15.15 1.95 -4.03
N PHE A 439 16.08 2.33 -4.91
CA PHE A 439 17.29 3.05 -4.55
C PHE A 439 16.99 4.38 -3.87
N PHE A 440 16.16 5.24 -4.48
CA PHE A 440 15.78 6.52 -3.87
C PHE A 440 15.08 6.34 -2.52
N THR A 441 14.21 5.34 -2.39
CA THR A 441 13.62 5.04 -1.09
C THR A 441 14.60 4.51 -0.06
N ALA A 442 15.61 3.75 -0.47
CA ALA A 442 16.66 3.30 0.44
C ALA A 442 17.50 4.50 0.93
N VAL A 443 17.85 5.44 0.04
CA VAL A 443 18.55 6.68 0.41
C VAL A 443 17.71 7.51 1.38
N VAL A 444 16.44 7.72 1.07
CA VAL A 444 15.47 8.40 1.95
C VAL A 444 15.39 7.72 3.33
N GLN A 445 15.36 6.39 3.38
CA GLN A 445 15.31 5.64 4.63
C GLN A 445 16.61 5.76 5.45
N ILE A 446 17.78 5.82 4.80
CA ILE A 446 19.06 6.04 5.47
C ILE A 446 19.12 7.44 6.07
N LEU A 447 18.77 8.46 5.29
CA LEU A 447 18.72 9.84 5.75
C LEU A 447 17.78 9.98 6.95
N LEU A 448 16.63 9.31 6.89
CA LEU A 448 15.71 9.23 8.01
C LEU A 448 16.34 8.58 9.24
N LEU A 449 16.94 7.41 9.10
CA LEU A 449 17.58 6.70 10.21
C LEU A 449 18.65 7.57 10.88
N LEU A 450 19.52 8.18 10.06
CA LEU A 450 20.56 9.09 10.54
C LEU A 450 19.97 10.30 11.27
N ALA A 451 18.93 10.92 10.72
CA ALA A 451 18.29 12.07 11.33
C ALA A 451 17.58 11.72 12.64
N THR A 452 16.93 10.55 12.74
CA THR A 452 16.34 10.07 14.01
C THR A 452 17.40 9.78 15.06
N VAL A 453 18.53 9.17 14.69
CA VAL A 453 19.63 8.89 15.62
C VAL A 453 20.29 10.20 16.07
N ALA A 454 20.51 11.15 15.16
CA ALA A 454 21.08 12.45 15.49
C ALA A 454 20.19 13.25 16.45
N LEU A 455 18.87 13.24 16.24
CA LEU A 455 17.92 13.84 17.17
C LEU A 455 17.94 13.17 18.53
N TRP A 456 18.00 11.84 18.57
CA TRP A 456 18.08 11.12 19.82
C TRP A 456 19.37 11.41 20.60
N ILE A 457 20.51 11.51 19.92
CA ILE A 457 21.79 11.91 20.53
C ILE A 457 21.70 13.33 21.08
N LYS A 458 21.11 14.26 20.33
CA LYS A 458 20.89 15.64 20.79
C LYS A 458 20.00 15.67 22.04
N ASP A 459 18.94 14.88 22.05
CA ASP A 459 18.01 14.79 23.17
C ASP A 459 18.68 14.19 24.42
N LEU A 460 19.50 13.15 24.25
CA LEU A 460 20.34 12.57 25.32
C LEU A 460 21.40 13.55 25.85
N ALA A 461 21.89 14.47 25.02
CA ALA A 461 22.88 15.46 25.43
C ALA A 461 22.25 16.63 26.20
N GLN A 462 20.96 16.89 26.00
CA GLN A 462 20.24 18.02 26.60
C GLN A 462 19.42 17.62 27.83
N ASN A 463 18.87 16.40 27.84
CA ASN A 463 18.00 15.92 28.91
C ASN A 463 18.69 14.83 29.74
N PRO A 464 18.61 14.87 31.07
CA PRO A 464 19.17 13.82 31.92
C PRO A 464 18.45 12.48 31.64
N PHE A 465 19.19 11.38 31.76
CA PHE A 465 18.66 10.03 31.47
C PHE A 465 17.41 9.68 32.31
N SER A 466 17.30 10.26 33.51
CA SER A 466 16.12 10.13 34.38
C SER A 466 14.81 10.53 33.69
N ASP A 467 14.84 11.60 32.89
CA ASP A 467 13.65 12.13 32.22
C ASP A 467 13.23 11.23 31.05
N GLN A 468 14.20 10.57 30.40
CA GLN A 468 13.91 9.61 29.33
C GLN A 468 13.40 8.25 29.83
N THR A 469 13.75 7.89 31.07
CA THR A 469 13.22 6.70 31.76
C THR A 469 11.94 6.96 32.52
N SER A 470 11.54 8.23 32.67
CA SER A 470 10.30 8.58 33.36
C SER A 470 9.11 8.02 32.59
N THR A 471 8.23 7.34 33.31
CA THR A 471 6.94 6.89 32.82
C THR A 471 5.87 7.77 33.45
N GLN A 472 4.87 8.16 32.67
CA GLN A 472 3.64 8.68 33.27
C GLN A 472 2.76 7.49 33.66
N ASP A 473 2.00 7.65 34.74
CA ASP A 473 0.99 6.67 35.07
C ASP A 473 0.06 6.48 33.88
N PHE A 474 -0.20 5.21 33.54
CA PHE A 474 -1.03 4.81 32.40
C PHE A 474 -2.37 5.56 32.35
N CYS A 475 -2.90 5.86 33.53
CA CYS A 475 -4.19 6.48 33.78
C CYS A 475 -4.09 7.71 34.68
N GLY A 476 -2.90 8.29 34.83
CA GLY A 476 -2.68 9.44 35.71
C GLY A 476 -3.29 10.72 35.13
N ASN A 477 -4.07 11.40 35.98
CA ASN A 477 -4.62 12.74 35.74
C ASN A 477 -3.56 13.75 35.28
#